data_AF-A0AAV6LDB6-F1
#
_entry.id   AF-A0AAV6LDB6-F1
#
_cell.length_a   1.000
_cell.length_b   1.000
_cell.length_c   1.000
_cell.angle_alpha   90.00
_cell.angle_beta   90.00
_cell.angle_gamma   90.00
#
_symmetry.space_group_name_H-M   'P 1'
#
loop_
_entity.id
_entity.type
_entity.pdbx_description
1 polymer ?
#
loop_
_entity_poly.entity_id
_entity_poly.type
_entity_poly.pdbx_seq_one_letter_code
_entity_poly.pdbx_strand_id
1 'polypeptide(L)'
;MTFDNPKLEVLDENMGSLGALAQPVTKALIAKMSVTGMRNAGLSIESISIKPPSHLTYDLKGVIKLALAEDAGDRGDVTCMATIPSDMEVEAHFLAKEDGVVAGIVLAESVFSEVDPTLKVEWSRKDGDFVHKGLQFGKVHGRAHSIVVAERVVLNFMQRMSGIATLTKEMADAARPAYILETRKTAPGLRLVDKWAVLIGGGRNHRMGLFDMVMIKDNHISIAGDGDVDVSMLKEAVDLINGRFETEASGNVTLETVHKIGQTGVTYISSGALTHSVKALDISLKIDTELALERDLYFYPAWSYAIPSTILKVPLSLLEALIWTSLTYYVIGYSPEPGRFFRQWILLFAVHFVAISKFRFVASVCRTMVASIAVGSLLILSAFSFSGFVIPKASMPTWLNWGFWVFPLSYGEIGLLVNEFLATRWQKGGGTEQKSGAVERLEVPEIPNGGKPFEMLYNLGN
;
A
#
# COMPACT_ATOMS: atom_id res chain seq x y z
N MET A 1 47.07 -21.50 22.59
CA MET A 1 47.31 -22.79 21.89
C MET A 1 47.37 -22.49 20.42
N THR A 2 48.58 -22.55 19.88
CA THR A 2 48.96 -22.35 18.48
C THR A 2 48.72 -23.64 17.68
N PHE A 3 48.11 -23.54 16.51
CA PHE A 3 48.12 -24.55 15.44
C PHE A 3 48.20 -23.75 14.12
N ASP A 4 49.39 -23.53 13.57
CA ASP A 4 50.19 -24.40 12.70
C ASP A 4 49.50 -24.86 11.40
N ASN A 5 50.14 -24.42 10.31
CA ASN A 5 49.78 -24.50 8.91
C ASN A 5 50.65 -25.58 8.25
N PRO A 6 50.13 -26.54 7.46
CA PRO A 6 50.98 -27.42 6.67
C PRO A 6 51.10 -26.97 5.21
N LYS A 7 52.32 -27.15 4.72
CA LYS A 7 52.92 -26.72 3.47
C LYS A 7 52.37 -27.44 2.23
N LEU A 8 52.52 -26.74 1.10
CA LEU A 8 52.57 -27.27 -0.25
C LEU A 8 53.62 -28.37 -0.41
N GLU A 9 53.27 -29.43 -1.14
CA GLU A 9 54.21 -30.37 -1.74
C GLU A 9 54.00 -30.41 -3.26
N VAL A 10 55.11 -30.24 -3.97
CA VAL A 10 55.27 -30.28 -5.42
C VAL A 10 55.67 -31.70 -5.80
N LEU A 11 55.01 -32.29 -6.80
CA LEU A 11 55.58 -33.39 -7.58
C LEU A 11 55.24 -33.16 -9.06
N ASP A 12 56.31 -33.01 -9.82
CA ASP A 12 56.35 -32.97 -11.29
C ASP A 12 56.96 -34.30 -11.80
N GLU A 13 56.76 -34.56 -13.08
CA GLU A 13 57.32 -35.67 -13.91
C GLU A 13 56.70 -37.08 -13.71
N ASN A 14 56.35 -37.88 -14.73
CA ASN A 14 56.98 -38.04 -16.05
C ASN A 14 56.04 -38.70 -17.10
N MET A 15 56.20 -38.23 -18.34
CA MET A 15 56.20 -38.89 -19.66
C MET A 15 55.25 -40.06 -20.01
N GLY A 16 54.61 -39.94 -21.18
CA GLY A 16 54.06 -41.07 -21.93
C GLY A 16 53.35 -40.69 -23.23
N SER A 17 54.14 -40.47 -24.30
CA SER A 17 53.72 -40.18 -25.68
C SER A 17 52.86 -41.27 -26.33
N LEU A 18 51.93 -40.86 -27.22
CA LEU A 18 51.43 -41.50 -28.46
C LEU A 18 50.11 -40.78 -28.78
N GLY A 19 49.80 -40.21 -29.93
CA GLY A 19 50.16 -40.46 -31.32
C GLY A 19 49.00 -39.87 -32.15
N ALA A 20 49.32 -39.30 -33.31
CA ALA A 20 48.44 -38.54 -34.19
C ALA A 20 47.09 -39.20 -34.54
N LEU A 21 46.08 -38.39 -34.89
CA LEU A 21 45.31 -38.53 -36.14
C LEU A 21 44.37 -37.34 -36.38
N ALA A 22 44.26 -36.98 -37.66
CA ALA A 22 43.66 -35.79 -38.24
C ALA A 22 42.11 -35.78 -38.24
N GLN A 23 41.53 -34.58 -38.46
CA GLN A 23 40.09 -34.30 -38.60
C GLN A 23 39.43 -34.98 -39.83
N PRO A 24 38.08 -35.02 -39.96
CA PRO A 24 37.37 -33.88 -40.55
C PRO A 24 35.94 -33.57 -40.04
N VAL A 25 35.60 -32.31 -40.30
CA VAL A 25 34.35 -31.53 -40.36
C VAL A 25 33.01 -32.25 -40.75
N THR A 26 31.90 -31.72 -40.17
CA THR A 26 30.46 -31.70 -40.55
C THR A 26 29.53 -32.93 -40.35
N LYS A 27 28.46 -32.75 -39.53
CA LYS A 27 27.06 -32.60 -40.01
C LYS A 27 26.08 -32.32 -38.85
N ALA A 28 25.16 -31.39 -39.11
CA ALA A 28 24.01 -31.07 -38.26
C ALA A 28 23.05 -32.26 -38.10
N LEU A 29 22.48 -32.42 -36.91
CA LEU A 29 21.20 -33.12 -36.76
C LEU A 29 20.28 -32.35 -35.81
N ILE A 30 19.21 -31.86 -36.40
CA ILE A 30 18.03 -31.27 -35.78
C ILE A 30 17.29 -32.38 -35.03
N ALA A 31 17.06 -32.22 -33.73
CA ALA A 31 16.10 -33.02 -32.98
C ALA A 31 15.04 -32.10 -32.36
N LYS A 32 13.86 -32.11 -32.99
CA LYS A 32 12.61 -31.52 -32.48
C LYS A 32 11.92 -32.54 -31.57
N MET A 33 11.57 -32.07 -30.37
CA MET A 33 10.39 -32.42 -29.53
C MET A 33 10.27 -33.82 -28.92
N SER A 34 10.14 -33.87 -27.58
CA SER A 34 8.83 -34.15 -26.97
C SER A 34 8.73 -33.50 -25.59
N VAL A 35 7.82 -32.51 -25.49
CA VAL A 35 7.35 -31.93 -24.23
C VAL A 35 6.40 -32.93 -23.59
N THR A 36 6.69 -33.35 -22.36
CA THR A 36 5.71 -34.03 -21.51
C THR A 36 5.76 -33.35 -20.15
N GLY A 37 4.58 -32.88 -19.72
CA GLY A 37 4.44 -31.80 -18.77
C GLY A 37 4.82 -32.17 -17.34
N MET A 38 5.49 -31.22 -16.70
CA MET A 38 5.31 -30.97 -15.28
C MET A 38 4.73 -29.57 -15.12
N ARG A 39 3.44 -29.52 -14.78
CA ARG A 39 2.74 -28.32 -14.36
C ARG A 39 3.19 -28.00 -12.94
N ASN A 40 4.13 -27.06 -12.78
CA ASN A 40 4.26 -26.32 -11.53
C ASN A 40 3.40 -25.06 -11.65
N ALA A 41 2.36 -25.03 -10.81
CA ALA A 41 1.52 -23.87 -10.59
C ALA A 41 2.30 -22.83 -9.76
N GLY A 42 2.27 -21.56 -10.18
CA GLY A 42 2.62 -20.44 -9.30
C GLY A 42 3.68 -19.44 -9.75
N LEU A 43 4.10 -19.41 -11.03
CA LEU A 43 4.91 -18.30 -11.54
C LEU A 43 4.01 -17.26 -12.21
N SER A 44 3.78 -16.16 -11.51
CA SER A 44 3.15 -14.95 -12.02
C SER A 44 3.96 -14.39 -13.19
N ILE A 45 3.31 -14.25 -14.35
CA ILE A 45 3.66 -13.46 -15.55
C ILE A 45 5.15 -13.18 -15.72
N GLU A 46 5.79 -13.94 -16.61
CA GLU A 46 7.15 -13.74 -17.11
C GLU A 46 7.53 -12.25 -17.22
N SER A 47 8.39 -11.82 -16.30
CA SER A 47 9.23 -10.65 -16.45
C SER A 47 10.18 -10.95 -17.61
N ILE A 48 10.01 -10.26 -18.74
CA ILE A 48 11.09 -10.16 -19.72
C ILE A 48 12.14 -9.26 -19.06
N SER A 49 12.91 -9.83 -18.12
CA SER A 49 13.99 -9.14 -17.44
C SER A 49 15.16 -9.04 -18.41
N ILE A 50 15.63 -7.83 -18.68
CA ILE A 50 16.89 -7.60 -19.38
C ILE A 50 17.96 -8.35 -18.58
N LYS A 51 18.58 -9.37 -19.17
CA LYS A 51 19.57 -10.18 -18.46
C LYS A 51 20.81 -9.35 -18.16
N PRO A 52 21.47 -9.58 -17.00
CA PRO A 52 22.74 -8.94 -16.74
C PRO A 52 23.77 -9.35 -17.82
N PRO A 53 24.70 -8.46 -18.17
CA PRO A 53 25.75 -8.80 -19.13
C PRO A 53 26.59 -9.98 -18.65
N SER A 54 27.04 -10.86 -19.55
CA SER A 54 27.93 -11.96 -19.18
C SER A 54 29.34 -11.44 -18.90
N HIS A 55 29.95 -11.88 -17.80
CA HIS A 55 31.36 -11.59 -17.48
C HIS A 55 32.02 -12.83 -16.86
N LEU A 56 33.23 -13.17 -17.31
CA LEU A 56 33.92 -14.41 -16.90
C LEU A 56 34.22 -14.48 -15.40
N THR A 57 34.49 -13.34 -14.76
CA THR A 57 34.99 -13.30 -13.38
C THR A 57 34.09 -12.55 -12.40
N TYR A 58 32.91 -12.10 -12.83
CA TYR A 58 32.05 -11.31 -11.96
C TYR A 58 31.04 -12.19 -11.22
N ASP A 59 31.05 -12.11 -9.90
CA ASP A 59 30.10 -12.80 -9.03
C ASP A 59 29.11 -11.80 -8.41
N LEU A 60 27.90 -11.74 -8.97
CA LEU A 60 26.83 -10.88 -8.46
C LEU A 60 26.46 -11.25 -7.02
N LYS A 61 26.49 -12.54 -6.69
CA LYS A 61 26.17 -13.04 -5.35
C LYS A 61 27.24 -12.59 -4.35
N GLY A 62 28.51 -12.64 -4.75
CA GLY A 62 29.63 -12.13 -3.96
C GLY A 62 29.48 -10.64 -3.63
N VAL A 63 29.04 -9.82 -4.59
CA VAL A 63 28.80 -8.39 -4.37
C VAL A 63 27.64 -8.15 -3.39
N ILE A 64 26.54 -8.89 -3.52
CA ILE A 64 25.41 -8.83 -2.58
C ILE A 64 25.87 -9.19 -1.17
N LYS A 65 26.63 -10.28 -1.02
CA LYS A 65 27.15 -10.72 0.28
C LYS A 65 28.09 -9.69 0.91
N LEU A 66 28.97 -9.09 0.12
CA LEU A 66 29.87 -8.04 0.60
C LEU A 66 29.08 -6.81 1.07
N ALA A 67 28.05 -6.38 0.33
CA ALA A 67 27.21 -5.25 0.71
C ALA A 67 26.39 -5.53 1.99
N LEU A 68 25.84 -6.74 2.13
CA LEU A 68 25.14 -7.15 3.36
C LEU A 68 26.09 -7.24 4.56
N ALA A 69 27.30 -7.77 4.36
CA ALA A 69 28.32 -7.84 5.41
C ALA A 69 28.84 -6.45 5.82
N GLU A 70 28.91 -5.50 4.88
CA GLU A 70 29.26 -4.11 5.15
C GLU A 70 28.21 -3.44 6.06
N ASP A 71 26.92 -3.63 5.78
CA ASP A 71 25.83 -2.92 6.46
C ASP A 71 25.42 -3.58 7.79
N ALA A 72 25.31 -4.92 7.82
CA ALA A 72 24.83 -5.66 8.98
C ALA A 72 25.95 -6.28 9.84
N GLY A 73 27.17 -6.40 9.30
CA GLY A 73 28.30 -7.08 9.96
C GLY A 73 27.95 -8.49 10.45
N ASP A 74 28.62 -8.94 11.51
CA ASP A 74 28.34 -10.24 12.15
C ASP A 74 27.16 -10.21 13.13
N ARG A 75 26.66 -9.02 13.48
CA ARG A 75 25.69 -8.81 14.59
C ARG A 75 24.27 -8.52 14.12
N GLY A 76 24.07 -8.14 12.85
CA GLY A 76 22.78 -7.69 12.36
C GLY A 76 22.42 -6.27 12.83
N ASP A 77 21.15 -5.90 12.64
CA ASP A 77 20.63 -4.60 13.10
C ASP A 77 20.27 -4.65 14.59
N VAL A 78 21.17 -4.13 15.43
CA VAL A 78 21.00 -4.05 16.90
C VAL A 78 19.79 -3.21 17.30
N THR A 79 19.47 -2.17 16.53
CA THR A 79 18.31 -1.32 16.80
C THR A 79 17.03 -2.11 16.57
N CYS A 80 16.95 -2.81 15.45
CA CYS A 80 15.83 -3.68 15.11
C CYS A 80 15.65 -4.79 16.16
N MET A 81 16.74 -5.47 16.53
CA MET A 81 16.70 -6.51 17.58
C MET A 81 16.23 -5.99 18.94
N ALA A 82 16.53 -4.73 19.28
CA ALA A 82 16.14 -4.13 20.56
C ALA A 82 14.71 -3.57 20.56
N THR A 83 14.15 -3.22 19.40
CA THR A 83 12.91 -2.44 19.30
C THR A 83 11.74 -3.20 18.67
N ILE A 84 12.02 -4.22 17.84
CA ILE A 84 11.02 -4.95 17.07
C ILE A 84 10.98 -6.42 17.53
N PRO A 85 9.80 -6.99 17.85
CA PRO A 85 9.67 -8.42 18.13
C PRO A 85 10.16 -9.29 16.97
N SER A 86 10.84 -10.40 17.28
CA SER A 86 11.47 -11.26 16.27
C SER A 86 10.48 -12.04 15.38
N ASP A 87 9.24 -12.17 15.83
CA ASP A 87 8.13 -12.83 15.14
C ASP A 87 7.18 -11.87 14.42
N MET A 88 7.41 -10.56 14.54
CA MET A 88 6.58 -9.54 13.89
C MET A 88 6.70 -9.64 12.36
N GLU A 89 5.55 -9.75 11.69
CA GLU A 89 5.44 -9.69 10.24
C GLU A 89 4.87 -8.34 9.80
N VAL A 90 5.46 -7.76 8.77
CA VAL A 90 5.07 -6.46 8.22
C VAL A 90 4.94 -6.54 6.70
N GLU A 91 4.18 -5.62 6.14
CA GLU A 91 4.20 -5.31 4.71
C GLU A 91 4.93 -3.98 4.50
N ALA A 92 5.75 -3.88 3.46
CA ALA A 92 6.44 -2.64 3.10
C ALA A 92 6.30 -2.37 1.60
N HIS A 93 6.21 -1.10 1.22
CA HIS A 93 5.95 -0.67 -0.15
C HIS A 93 7.08 0.19 -0.70
N PHE A 94 7.51 -0.13 -1.92
CA PHE A 94 8.43 0.70 -2.69
C PHE A 94 7.70 1.89 -3.29
N LEU A 95 8.20 3.09 -3.04
CA LEU A 95 7.64 4.37 -3.46
C LEU A 95 8.68 5.19 -4.21
N ALA A 96 8.35 5.60 -5.44
CA ALA A 96 9.16 6.54 -6.21
C ALA A 96 9.02 7.95 -5.62
N LYS A 97 10.14 8.61 -5.30
CA LYS A 97 10.16 9.98 -4.75
C LYS A 97 10.48 11.04 -5.81
N GLU A 98 10.99 10.58 -6.95
CA GLU A 98 11.29 11.37 -8.14
C GLU A 98 10.83 10.61 -9.39
N ASP A 99 10.69 11.33 -10.51
CA ASP A 99 10.38 10.75 -11.82
C ASP A 99 11.64 10.12 -12.42
N GLY A 100 11.50 8.95 -13.05
CA GLY A 100 12.64 8.28 -13.68
C GLY A 100 12.34 6.88 -14.18
N VAL A 101 13.39 6.16 -14.57
CA VAL A 101 13.34 4.76 -15.02
C VAL A 101 13.74 3.85 -13.87
N VAL A 102 12.90 2.87 -13.53
CA VAL A 102 13.24 1.88 -12.50
C VAL A 102 14.22 0.85 -13.05
N ALA A 103 15.28 0.60 -12.28
CA ALA A 103 16.24 -0.45 -12.55
C ALA A 103 16.73 -1.08 -11.23
N GLY A 104 17.00 -2.39 -11.28
CA GLY A 104 17.50 -3.17 -10.15
C GLY A 104 16.43 -3.98 -9.41
N ILE A 105 15.24 -4.18 -10.00
CA ILE A 105 14.18 -5.02 -9.42
C ILE A 105 14.68 -6.46 -9.22
N VAL A 106 15.29 -7.05 -10.24
CA VAL A 106 15.83 -8.42 -10.15
C VAL A 106 16.98 -8.52 -9.14
N LEU A 107 17.77 -7.45 -9.02
CA LEU A 107 18.83 -7.38 -8.01
C LEU A 107 18.25 -7.30 -6.60
N ALA A 108 17.20 -6.49 -6.41
CA ALA A 108 16.49 -6.39 -5.14
C ALA A 108 15.90 -7.72 -4.69
N GLU A 109 15.25 -8.47 -5.60
CA GLU A 109 14.77 -9.83 -5.33
C GLU A 109 15.91 -10.76 -4.88
N SER A 110 17.07 -10.66 -5.51
CA SER A 110 18.26 -11.44 -5.15
C SER A 110 18.77 -11.10 -3.75
N VAL A 111 18.75 -9.81 -3.37
CA VAL A 111 19.13 -9.37 -2.01
C VAL A 111 18.13 -9.87 -0.98
N PHE A 112 16.82 -9.70 -1.20
CA PHE A 112 15.79 -10.21 -0.29
C PHE A 112 15.89 -11.73 -0.11
N SER A 113 16.07 -12.47 -1.21
CA SER A 113 16.22 -13.92 -1.15
C SER A 113 17.51 -14.37 -0.43
N GLU A 114 18.58 -13.57 -0.46
CA GLU A 114 19.82 -13.89 0.28
C GLU A 114 19.67 -13.61 1.78
N VAL A 115 18.91 -12.57 2.16
CA VAL A 115 18.61 -12.25 3.56
C VAL A 115 17.63 -13.24 4.16
N ASP A 116 16.50 -13.49 3.48
CA ASP A 116 15.46 -14.39 3.95
C ASP A 116 14.59 -14.90 2.78
N PRO A 117 14.75 -16.18 2.38
CA PRO A 117 13.97 -16.79 1.29
C PRO A 117 12.47 -16.84 1.53
N THR A 118 12.00 -16.59 2.75
CA THR A 118 10.56 -16.60 3.09
C THR A 118 9.86 -15.28 2.76
N LEU A 119 10.63 -14.21 2.47
CA LEU A 119 10.08 -12.92 2.07
C LEU A 119 9.34 -13.02 0.74
N LYS A 120 8.11 -12.50 0.70
CA LYS A 120 7.28 -12.47 -0.50
C LYS A 120 7.36 -11.09 -1.12
N VAL A 121 7.89 -11.00 -2.34
CA VAL A 121 8.03 -9.75 -3.08
C VAL A 121 7.07 -9.76 -4.26
N GLU A 122 6.32 -8.68 -4.45
CA GLU A 122 5.41 -8.50 -5.59
C GLU A 122 5.66 -7.13 -6.24
N TRP A 123 5.78 -7.11 -7.56
CA TRP A 123 6.07 -5.89 -8.32
C TRP A 123 4.92 -5.52 -9.25
N SER A 124 4.62 -4.23 -9.36
CA SER A 124 3.67 -3.70 -10.35
C SER A 124 4.37 -3.11 -11.58
N ARG A 125 5.71 -3.06 -11.56
CA ARG A 125 6.58 -2.57 -12.63
C ARG A 125 7.71 -3.54 -12.90
N LYS A 126 8.35 -3.40 -14.05
CA LYS A 126 9.51 -4.18 -14.49
C LYS A 126 10.72 -3.24 -14.67
N ASP A 127 11.92 -3.81 -14.67
CA ASP A 127 13.13 -3.06 -15.00
C ASP A 127 12.99 -2.42 -16.39
N GLY A 128 13.22 -1.11 -16.47
CA GLY A 128 13.09 -0.31 -17.69
C GLY A 128 11.77 0.47 -17.79
N ASP A 129 10.81 0.21 -16.90
CA ASP A 129 9.57 0.99 -16.86
C ASP A 129 9.81 2.39 -16.30
N PHE A 130 9.07 3.36 -16.83
CA PHE A 130 9.03 4.72 -16.30
C PHE A 130 8.11 4.80 -15.07
N VAL A 131 8.54 5.53 -14.05
CA VAL A 131 7.78 5.82 -12.84
C VAL A 131 7.72 7.31 -12.56
N HIS A 132 6.60 7.73 -11.98
CA HIS A 132 6.39 9.11 -11.53
C HIS A 132 6.45 9.19 -10.01
N LYS A 133 6.83 10.36 -9.50
CA LYS A 133 6.83 10.68 -8.07
C LYS A 133 5.48 10.35 -7.44
N GLY A 134 5.52 9.58 -6.35
CA GLY A 134 4.36 9.11 -5.61
C GLY A 134 3.85 7.74 -6.04
N LEU A 135 4.37 7.15 -7.12
CA LEU A 135 3.97 5.82 -7.56
C LEU A 135 4.51 4.73 -6.61
N GLN A 136 3.61 3.87 -6.14
CA GLN A 136 3.97 2.61 -5.49
C GLN A 136 4.18 1.53 -6.56
N PHE A 137 5.38 0.98 -6.65
CA PHE A 137 5.78 0.09 -7.75
C PHE A 137 6.17 -1.33 -7.32
N GLY A 138 6.17 -1.61 -6.02
CA GLY A 138 6.39 -2.93 -5.48
C GLY A 138 6.03 -3.01 -3.99
N LYS A 139 5.87 -4.23 -3.50
CA LYS A 139 5.64 -4.53 -2.08
C LYS A 139 6.42 -5.77 -1.66
N VAL A 140 6.81 -5.81 -0.40
CA VAL A 140 7.47 -6.94 0.26
C VAL A 140 6.75 -7.26 1.55
N HIS A 141 6.49 -8.54 1.80
CA HIS A 141 5.82 -9.02 3.00
C HIS A 141 6.63 -10.14 3.67
N GLY A 142 6.73 -10.08 5.00
CA GLY A 142 7.35 -11.12 5.82
C GLY A 142 7.92 -10.55 7.11
N ARG A 143 8.95 -11.20 7.66
CA ARG A 143 9.55 -10.81 8.95
C ARG A 143 10.12 -9.40 8.91
N ALA A 144 9.74 -8.58 9.90
CA ALA A 144 10.18 -7.20 10.02
C ALA A 144 11.70 -7.07 10.09
N HIS A 145 12.36 -7.95 10.87
CA HIS A 145 13.83 -7.97 10.98
C HIS A 145 14.50 -8.18 9.63
N SER A 146 14.01 -9.14 8.84
CA SER A 146 14.56 -9.45 7.52
C SER A 146 14.38 -8.29 6.54
N ILE A 147 13.22 -7.62 6.55
CA ILE A 147 12.94 -6.48 5.68
C ILE A 147 13.86 -5.30 6.03
N VAL A 148 14.01 -4.97 7.32
CA VAL A 148 14.84 -3.85 7.78
C VAL A 148 16.32 -4.07 7.46
N VAL A 149 16.83 -5.29 7.66
CA VAL A 149 18.23 -5.64 7.32
C VAL A 149 18.49 -5.52 5.81
N ALA A 150 17.52 -5.88 4.97
CA ALA A 150 17.67 -5.79 3.52
C ALA A 150 17.49 -4.35 2.98
N GLU A 151 16.76 -3.49 3.71
CA GLU A 151 16.26 -2.21 3.22
C GLU A 151 17.34 -1.34 2.59
N ARG A 152 18.40 -1.03 3.35
CA ARG A 152 19.40 -0.05 2.92
C ARG A 152 20.20 -0.57 1.73
N VAL A 153 20.56 -1.86 1.74
CA VAL A 153 21.29 -2.50 0.65
C VAL A 153 20.45 -2.52 -0.63
N VAL A 154 19.19 -2.91 -0.54
CA VAL A 154 18.26 -2.90 -1.69
C VAL A 154 18.11 -1.49 -2.25
N LEU A 155 17.82 -0.50 -1.39
CA LEU A 155 17.63 0.88 -1.83
C LEU A 155 18.90 1.44 -2.48
N ASN A 156 20.08 1.23 -1.89
CA ASN A 156 21.34 1.74 -2.45
C ASN A 156 21.59 1.21 -3.87
N PHE A 157 21.36 -0.09 -4.10
CA PHE A 157 21.48 -0.68 -5.43
C PHE A 157 20.43 -0.14 -6.41
N MET A 158 19.15 -0.18 -6.03
CA MET A 158 18.06 0.24 -6.91
C MET A 158 18.13 1.72 -7.25
N GLN A 159 18.41 2.59 -6.28
CA GLN A 159 18.52 4.03 -6.49
C GLN A 159 19.67 4.37 -7.44
N ARG A 160 20.84 3.73 -7.28
CA ARG A 160 21.98 3.90 -8.18
C ARG A 160 21.65 3.41 -9.60
N MET A 161 21.15 2.18 -9.71
CA MET A 161 20.81 1.59 -11.02
C MET A 161 19.73 2.42 -11.72
N SER A 162 18.68 2.83 -11.01
CA SER A 162 17.61 3.66 -11.56
C SER A 162 18.11 5.03 -11.99
N GLY A 163 19.04 5.63 -11.24
CA GLY A 163 19.71 6.87 -11.65
C GLY A 163 20.48 6.74 -12.96
N ILE A 164 21.25 5.66 -13.12
CA ILE A 164 21.97 5.35 -14.36
C ILE A 164 21.00 5.10 -15.52
N ALA A 165 19.97 4.29 -15.29
CA ALA A 165 18.98 3.95 -16.31
C ALA A 165 18.20 5.19 -16.78
N THR A 166 17.86 6.10 -15.86
CA THR A 166 17.18 7.37 -16.16
C THR A 166 18.04 8.25 -17.06
N LEU A 167 19.29 8.52 -16.66
CA LEU A 167 20.21 9.33 -17.46
C LEU A 167 20.50 8.68 -18.82
N THR A 168 20.67 7.36 -18.84
CA THR A 168 20.89 6.61 -20.08
C THR A 168 19.71 6.75 -21.02
N LYS A 169 18.48 6.66 -20.50
CA LYS A 169 17.26 6.81 -21.29
C LYS A 169 17.18 8.19 -21.94
N GLU A 170 17.43 9.25 -21.17
CA GLU A 170 17.47 10.62 -21.66
C GLU A 170 18.54 10.80 -22.75
N MET A 171 19.77 10.34 -22.50
CA MET A 171 20.85 10.43 -23.48
C MET A 171 20.56 9.60 -24.74
N ALA A 172 20.03 8.38 -24.60
CA ALA A 172 19.75 7.48 -25.72
C ALA A 172 18.63 8.01 -26.61
N ASP A 173 17.59 8.62 -26.02
CA ASP A 173 16.52 9.24 -26.79
C ASP A 173 17.02 10.51 -27.51
N ALA A 174 17.91 11.30 -26.89
CA ALA A 174 18.51 12.49 -27.51
C ALA A 174 19.56 12.16 -28.60
N ALA A 175 20.28 11.05 -28.46
CA ALA A 175 21.35 10.61 -29.37
C ALA A 175 20.88 10.13 -30.74
N ARG A 176 19.58 9.86 -30.91
CA ARG A 176 19.05 9.22 -32.13
C ARG A 176 19.45 10.01 -33.39
N PRO A 177 19.89 9.32 -34.45
CA PRO A 177 19.84 7.87 -34.66
C PRO A 177 20.99 7.05 -34.04
N ALA A 178 22.01 7.69 -33.44
CA ALA A 178 23.15 7.00 -32.86
C ALA A 178 22.76 6.23 -31.57
N TYR A 179 23.51 5.17 -31.26
CA TYR A 179 23.34 4.41 -30.02
C TYR A 179 24.27 4.92 -28.92
N ILE A 180 23.75 5.02 -27.70
CA ILE A 180 24.56 5.39 -26.53
C ILE A 180 25.24 4.16 -25.95
N LEU A 181 26.54 4.31 -25.68
CA LEU A 181 27.40 3.37 -25.00
C LEU A 181 27.86 3.94 -23.66
N GLU A 182 28.03 3.08 -22.67
CA GLU A 182 28.80 3.40 -21.47
C GLU A 182 30.31 3.27 -21.70
N THR A 183 31.07 3.33 -20.61
CA THR A 183 32.53 3.14 -20.65
C THR A 183 32.99 2.30 -19.48
N ARG A 184 34.31 2.15 -19.33
CA ARG A 184 34.93 1.48 -18.18
C ARG A 184 35.11 2.38 -16.96
N LYS A 185 34.70 3.65 -17.05
CA LYS A 185 34.68 4.61 -15.94
C LYS A 185 33.48 4.32 -15.04
N THR A 186 33.46 3.13 -14.45
CA THR A 186 32.43 2.63 -13.54
C THR A 186 32.91 2.69 -12.10
N ALA A 187 32.00 2.63 -11.14
CA ALA A 187 32.40 2.45 -9.75
C ALA A 187 33.18 1.12 -9.59
N PRO A 188 34.31 1.10 -8.85
CA PRO A 188 35.04 -0.14 -8.55
C PRO A 188 34.11 -1.18 -7.92
N GLY A 189 34.22 -2.45 -8.33
CA GLY A 189 33.36 -3.54 -7.84
C GLY A 189 31.93 -3.55 -8.40
N LEU A 190 31.42 -2.44 -8.95
CA LEU A 190 30.03 -2.33 -9.42
C LEU A 190 29.87 -2.29 -10.95
N ARG A 191 30.95 -2.56 -11.70
CA ARG A 191 30.94 -2.47 -13.18
C ARG A 191 29.79 -3.24 -13.83
N LEU A 192 29.49 -4.45 -13.36
CA LEU A 192 28.40 -5.24 -13.94
C LEU A 192 27.04 -4.60 -13.66
N VAL A 193 26.82 -4.17 -12.43
CA VAL A 193 25.58 -3.51 -11.98
C VAL A 193 25.36 -2.21 -12.76
N ASP A 194 26.41 -1.39 -12.91
CA ASP A 194 26.38 -0.15 -13.68
C ASP A 194 26.06 -0.40 -15.16
N LYS A 195 26.75 -1.35 -15.80
CA LYS A 195 26.49 -1.73 -17.21
C LYS A 195 25.09 -2.33 -17.40
N TRP A 196 24.62 -3.09 -16.44
CA TRP A 196 23.27 -3.65 -16.47
C TRP A 196 22.22 -2.54 -16.42
N ALA A 197 22.42 -1.53 -15.57
CA ALA A 197 21.54 -0.37 -15.52
C ALA A 197 21.54 0.44 -16.84
N VAL A 198 22.68 0.57 -17.52
CA VAL A 198 22.77 1.19 -18.86
C VAL A 198 21.94 0.42 -19.88
N LEU A 199 22.03 -0.92 -19.90
CA LEU A 199 21.18 -1.74 -20.76
C LEU A 199 19.69 -1.54 -20.46
N ILE A 200 19.32 -1.48 -19.17
CA ILE A 200 17.94 -1.24 -18.73
C ILE A 200 17.42 0.12 -19.22
N GLY A 201 18.26 1.15 -19.20
CA GLY A 201 17.94 2.49 -19.72
C GLY A 201 17.86 2.59 -21.25
N GLY A 202 18.11 1.50 -21.99
CA GLY A 202 18.08 1.48 -23.46
C GLY A 202 19.40 1.87 -24.12
N GLY A 203 20.48 2.00 -23.35
CA GLY A 203 21.85 2.07 -23.87
C GLY A 203 22.33 0.70 -24.34
N ARG A 204 23.54 0.67 -24.90
CA ARG A 204 24.26 -0.56 -25.24
C ARG A 204 25.54 -0.65 -24.44
N ASN A 205 26.00 -1.86 -24.20
CA ASN A 205 27.29 -2.05 -23.58
C ASN A 205 28.39 -1.90 -24.63
N HIS A 206 29.29 -0.96 -24.38
CA HIS A 206 30.67 -0.96 -24.83
C HIS A 206 31.37 -2.21 -24.30
N ARG A 207 32.53 -2.51 -24.86
CA ARG A 207 33.32 -3.69 -24.50
C ARG A 207 33.58 -3.82 -23.00
N MET A 208 33.73 -5.07 -22.54
CA MET A 208 34.05 -5.34 -21.14
C MET A 208 35.55 -5.07 -20.84
N GLY A 209 36.45 -5.19 -21.82
CA GLY A 209 37.91 -5.11 -21.64
C GLY A 209 38.68 -4.24 -22.65
N LEU A 210 40.02 -4.20 -22.58
CA LEU A 210 40.87 -3.40 -23.50
C LEU A 210 40.96 -3.99 -24.93
N PHE A 211 40.53 -5.23 -25.15
CA PHE A 211 40.91 -6.05 -26.29
C PHE A 211 39.88 -6.11 -27.43
N ASP A 212 38.66 -5.57 -27.25
CA ASP A 212 37.53 -5.93 -28.12
C ASP A 212 37.26 -4.99 -29.32
N MET A 213 37.93 -3.83 -29.45
CA MET A 213 37.62 -2.91 -30.58
C MET A 213 38.68 -1.83 -30.83
N VAL A 214 38.78 -1.39 -32.09
CA VAL A 214 39.53 -0.20 -32.49
C VAL A 214 38.69 1.04 -32.16
N MET A 215 39.27 1.97 -31.41
CA MET A 215 38.61 3.19 -30.93
C MET A 215 39.37 4.39 -31.46
N ILE A 216 38.68 5.29 -32.17
CA ILE A 216 39.25 6.60 -32.51
C ILE A 216 39.19 7.42 -31.22
N LYS A 217 40.33 7.49 -30.53
CA LYS A 217 40.48 8.19 -29.25
C LYS A 217 41.18 9.52 -29.46
N ASP A 218 40.92 10.44 -28.54
CA ASP A 218 41.46 11.81 -28.41
C ASP A 218 42.99 11.96 -28.57
N ASN A 219 43.76 10.86 -28.51
CA ASN A 219 45.22 10.91 -28.71
C ASN A 219 45.65 11.30 -30.14
N HIS A 220 44.74 11.32 -31.12
CA HIS A 220 45.03 11.93 -32.44
C HIS A 220 44.75 13.44 -32.46
N ILE A 221 43.90 13.94 -31.55
CA ILE A 221 43.53 15.35 -31.42
C ILE A 221 44.66 16.14 -30.73
N SER A 222 45.37 15.53 -29.78
CA SER A 222 46.58 16.14 -29.20
C SER A 222 47.72 16.35 -30.22
N ILE A 223 47.66 15.71 -31.39
CA ILE A 223 48.59 15.95 -32.51
C ILE A 223 48.04 17.03 -33.48
N ALA A 224 46.72 17.29 -33.46
CA ALA A 224 46.04 18.24 -34.34
C ALA A 224 45.77 19.63 -33.70
N GLY A 225 45.96 19.78 -32.39
CA GLY A 225 45.84 21.05 -31.66
C GLY A 225 44.73 21.01 -30.60
N ASP A 226 44.92 21.75 -29.51
CA ASP A 226 43.98 21.91 -28.40
C ASP A 226 42.60 22.37 -28.88
N GLY A 227 41.66 21.45 -29.04
CA GLY A 227 40.28 21.75 -29.38
C GLY A 227 39.35 20.61 -29.02
N ASP A 228 38.20 20.94 -28.42
CA ASP A 228 37.05 20.05 -28.34
C ASP A 228 36.76 19.43 -29.71
N VAL A 229 36.20 18.21 -29.73
CA VAL A 229 35.72 17.58 -30.95
C VAL A 229 34.63 18.48 -31.56
N ASP A 230 35.01 19.30 -32.54
CA ASP A 230 34.04 20.10 -33.29
C ASP A 230 33.12 19.15 -34.06
N VAL A 231 31.81 19.35 -33.93
CA VAL A 231 30.77 18.57 -34.57
C VAL A 231 30.95 18.55 -36.10
N SER A 232 31.56 19.61 -36.65
CA SER A 232 31.95 19.71 -38.05
C SER A 232 32.95 18.61 -38.47
N MET A 233 34.00 18.38 -37.68
CA MET A 233 35.03 17.37 -37.94
C MET A 233 34.48 15.94 -37.86
N LEU A 234 33.54 15.67 -36.95
CA LEU A 234 32.89 14.36 -36.87
C LEU A 234 32.12 14.04 -38.16
N LYS A 235 31.40 15.03 -38.70
CA LYS A 235 30.64 14.85 -39.93
C LYS A 235 31.57 14.58 -41.12
N GLU A 236 32.65 15.34 -41.26
CA GLU A 236 33.66 15.11 -42.30
C GLU A 236 34.31 13.72 -42.18
N ALA A 237 34.63 13.30 -40.96
CA ALA A 237 35.18 11.96 -40.71
C ALA A 237 34.20 10.84 -41.08
N VAL A 238 32.92 10.99 -40.75
CA VAL A 238 31.86 10.04 -41.13
C VAL A 238 31.72 9.97 -42.65
N ASP A 239 31.71 11.11 -43.34
CA ASP A 239 31.62 11.19 -44.80
C ASP A 239 32.83 10.50 -45.47
N LEU A 240 34.05 10.68 -44.94
CA LEU A 240 35.27 10.01 -45.42
C LEU A 240 35.24 8.48 -45.22
N ILE A 241 34.67 8.02 -44.11
CA ILE A 241 34.53 6.58 -43.82
C ILE A 241 33.51 5.95 -44.78
N ASN A 242 32.48 6.70 -45.19
CA ASN A 242 31.47 6.30 -46.16
C ASN A 242 30.83 4.93 -45.82
N GLY A 243 30.45 4.76 -44.55
CA GLY A 243 29.76 3.55 -44.05
C GLY A 243 30.59 2.26 -44.05
N ARG A 244 31.91 2.32 -44.29
CA ARG A 244 32.77 1.12 -44.33
C ARG A 244 33.04 0.49 -42.96
N PHE A 245 32.92 1.28 -41.89
CA PHE A 245 33.16 0.85 -40.51
C PHE A 245 32.12 1.49 -39.59
N GLU A 246 31.82 0.82 -38.47
CA GLU A 246 31.08 1.45 -37.37
C GLU A 246 31.93 2.56 -36.75
N THR A 247 31.30 3.70 -36.45
CA THR A 247 31.97 4.88 -35.91
C THR A 247 31.50 5.16 -34.49
N GLU A 248 32.45 5.52 -33.63
CA GLU A 248 32.19 5.88 -32.23
C GLU A 248 32.71 7.30 -31.96
N ALA A 249 31.85 8.18 -31.47
CA ALA A 249 32.24 9.46 -30.89
C ALA A 249 32.41 9.33 -29.37
N SER A 250 33.51 9.86 -28.84
CA SER A 250 33.85 9.89 -27.42
C SER A 250 34.45 11.25 -27.08
N GLY A 251 34.32 11.67 -25.80
CA GLY A 251 34.88 12.92 -25.30
C GLY A 251 33.80 13.99 -25.06
N ASN A 252 33.76 14.54 -23.83
CA ASN A 252 32.85 15.64 -23.42
C ASN A 252 31.37 15.50 -23.85
N VAL A 253 30.83 14.27 -23.82
CA VAL A 253 29.43 13.99 -24.13
C VAL A 253 28.53 14.36 -22.94
N THR A 254 27.66 15.35 -23.14
CA THR A 254 26.65 15.83 -22.19
C THR A 254 25.26 15.76 -22.81
N LEU A 255 24.19 15.96 -22.02
CA LEU A 255 22.82 16.03 -22.55
C LEU A 255 22.64 17.14 -23.59
N GLU A 256 23.44 18.22 -23.52
CA GLU A 256 23.38 19.33 -24.48
C GLU A 256 24.10 19.03 -25.78
N THR A 257 25.19 18.25 -25.74
CA THR A 257 26.02 17.93 -26.92
C THR A 257 25.60 16.65 -27.62
N VAL A 258 25.02 15.68 -26.90
CA VAL A 258 24.70 14.35 -27.41
C VAL A 258 23.80 14.36 -28.64
N HIS A 259 22.82 15.27 -28.68
CA HIS A 259 21.94 15.41 -29.83
C HIS A 259 22.70 15.83 -31.09
N LYS A 260 23.56 16.86 -30.98
CA LYS A 260 24.38 17.35 -32.10
C LYS A 260 25.33 16.28 -32.59
N ILE A 261 25.97 15.54 -31.68
CA ILE A 261 26.85 14.42 -32.01
C ILE A 261 26.07 13.33 -32.73
N GLY A 262 24.87 12.98 -32.28
CA GLY A 262 24.01 11.99 -32.93
C GLY A 262 23.62 12.35 -34.37
N GLN A 263 23.44 13.64 -34.66
CA GLN A 263 23.13 14.13 -36.01
C GLN A 263 24.33 14.12 -36.98
N THR A 264 25.55 13.81 -36.50
CA THR A 264 26.74 13.73 -37.38
C THR A 264 26.78 12.46 -38.23
N GLY A 265 25.94 11.46 -37.92
CA GLY A 265 25.92 10.17 -38.60
C GLY A 265 26.82 9.11 -37.96
N VAL A 266 27.37 9.38 -36.78
CA VAL A 266 28.10 8.36 -36.01
C VAL A 266 27.20 7.20 -35.59
N THR A 267 27.74 5.98 -35.55
CA THR A 267 26.98 4.78 -35.16
C THR A 267 26.76 4.73 -33.64
N TYR A 268 27.80 5.06 -32.89
CA TYR A 268 27.83 5.00 -31.43
C TYR A 268 28.34 6.31 -30.81
N ILE A 269 27.86 6.60 -29.61
CA ILE A 269 28.36 7.68 -28.76
C ILE A 269 28.66 7.09 -27.39
N SER A 270 29.90 7.19 -26.90
CA SER A 270 30.24 6.70 -25.56
C SER A 270 30.34 7.84 -24.55
N SER A 271 29.71 7.65 -23.39
CA SER A 271 29.75 8.63 -22.30
C SER A 271 30.12 7.99 -20.97
N GLY A 272 31.21 8.47 -20.37
CA GLY A 272 31.60 8.09 -19.01
C GLY A 272 30.68 8.66 -17.93
N ALA A 273 29.95 9.74 -18.25
CA ALA A 273 29.04 10.40 -17.31
C ALA A 273 27.94 9.46 -16.82
N LEU A 274 27.53 8.50 -17.66
CA LEU A 274 26.52 7.49 -17.33
C LEU A 274 26.86 6.68 -16.08
N THR A 275 28.14 6.41 -15.81
CA THR A 275 28.54 5.45 -14.78
C THR A 275 29.44 6.03 -13.68
N HIS A 276 30.23 7.08 -13.96
CA HIS A 276 31.07 7.72 -12.93
C HIS A 276 30.38 8.88 -12.19
N SER A 277 29.39 9.53 -12.80
CA SER A 277 28.72 10.73 -12.27
C SER A 277 27.22 10.48 -12.13
N VAL A 278 26.89 9.46 -11.33
CA VAL A 278 25.52 9.00 -11.15
C VAL A 278 24.81 9.89 -10.13
N LYS A 279 23.72 10.53 -10.53
CA LYS A 279 22.69 11.02 -9.61
C LYS A 279 21.74 9.86 -9.33
N ALA A 280 21.73 9.36 -8.11
CA ALA A 280 20.81 8.30 -7.71
C ALA A 280 19.35 8.77 -7.77
N LEU A 281 18.43 7.92 -8.23
CA LEU A 281 17.00 8.20 -8.22
C LEU A 281 16.47 8.02 -6.80
N ASP A 282 15.73 8.99 -6.26
CA ASP A 282 15.18 8.88 -4.91
C ASP A 282 14.01 7.87 -4.86
N ILE A 283 14.17 6.84 -4.04
CA ILE A 283 13.23 5.73 -3.84
C ILE A 283 13.18 5.45 -2.34
N SER A 284 12.00 5.25 -1.78
CA SER A 284 11.86 4.85 -0.37
C SER A 284 11.14 3.51 -0.26
N LEU A 285 11.53 2.71 0.74
CA LEU A 285 10.75 1.58 1.22
C LEU A 285 9.98 2.04 2.46
N LYS A 286 8.65 1.96 2.43
CA LYS A 286 7.80 2.36 3.56
C LYS A 286 7.16 1.14 4.19
N ILE A 287 7.49 0.87 5.44
CA ILE A 287 6.84 -0.18 6.23
C ILE A 287 5.46 0.31 6.64
N ASP A 288 4.43 -0.46 6.32
CA ASP A 288 3.08 -0.25 6.81
C ASP A 288 3.00 -0.76 8.25
N THR A 289 3.03 0.18 9.18
CA THR A 289 3.00 -0.11 10.61
C THR A 289 1.57 -0.18 11.16
N GLU A 290 0.56 0.29 10.43
CA GLU A 290 -0.82 0.32 10.94
C GLU A 290 -1.33 -1.10 11.18
N LEU A 291 -1.11 -2.00 10.21
CA LEU A 291 -1.59 -3.38 10.29
C LEU A 291 -0.80 -4.23 11.30
N ALA A 292 0.50 -3.98 11.46
CA ALA A 292 1.37 -4.73 12.39
C ALA A 292 1.17 -4.30 13.85
N LEU A 293 1.01 -2.99 14.10
CA LEU A 293 0.70 -2.46 15.44
C LEU A 293 -0.70 -2.85 15.91
N GLU A 294 -1.67 -2.95 14.99
CA GLU A 294 -3.04 -3.36 15.32
C GLU A 294 -3.13 -4.86 15.64
N ARG A 295 -2.31 -5.71 14.98
CA ARG A 295 -2.33 -7.17 15.15
C ARG A 295 -1.58 -7.67 16.39
N ASP A 296 -0.37 -7.18 16.64
CA ASP A 296 0.52 -7.81 17.61
C ASP A 296 0.49 -7.15 19.00
N LEU A 297 -0.06 -5.93 19.11
CA LEU A 297 0.08 -5.10 20.31
C LEU A 297 -1.22 -4.84 21.09
N TYR A 298 -2.41 -5.26 20.61
CA TYR A 298 -3.70 -5.08 21.32
C TYR A 298 -3.90 -3.67 21.92
N PHE A 299 -3.26 -2.63 21.38
CA PHE A 299 -3.14 -1.33 22.09
C PHE A 299 -4.44 -0.51 22.09
N TYR A 300 -5.45 -0.92 21.30
CA TYR A 300 -6.78 -0.34 21.38
C TYR A 300 -7.83 -1.44 21.56
N PRO A 301 -8.02 -1.94 22.79
CA PRO A 301 -9.22 -2.69 23.11
C PRO A 301 -10.44 -1.87 22.68
N ALA A 302 -11.49 -2.48 22.13
CA ALA A 302 -12.67 -1.74 21.66
C ALA A 302 -13.26 -0.78 22.72
N TRP A 303 -13.04 -1.06 24.01
CA TRP A 303 -13.43 -0.19 25.11
C TRP A 303 -12.65 1.14 25.17
N SER A 304 -11.38 1.19 24.76
CA SER A 304 -10.55 2.41 24.79
C SER A 304 -11.04 3.47 23.79
N TYR A 305 -11.69 3.04 22.72
CA TYR A 305 -12.42 3.92 21.80
C TYR A 305 -13.88 4.13 22.26
N ALA A 306 -14.58 3.06 22.66
CA ALA A 306 -16.00 3.13 22.96
C ALA A 306 -16.34 3.99 24.18
N ILE A 307 -15.53 3.93 25.25
CA ILE A 307 -15.78 4.67 26.49
C ILE A 307 -15.64 6.19 26.25
N PRO A 308 -14.51 6.72 25.75
CA PRO A 308 -14.37 8.16 25.48
C PRO A 308 -15.39 8.66 24.45
N SER A 309 -15.63 7.89 23.37
CA SER A 309 -16.63 8.25 22.36
C SER A 309 -18.04 8.37 22.96
N THR A 310 -18.39 7.51 23.92
CA THR A 310 -19.69 7.55 24.60
C THR A 310 -19.77 8.75 25.56
N ILE A 311 -18.72 9.00 26.35
CA ILE A 311 -18.64 10.15 27.27
C ILE A 311 -18.82 11.47 26.53
N LEU A 312 -18.16 11.63 25.36
CA LEU A 312 -18.29 12.84 24.54
C LEU A 312 -19.69 13.01 23.93
N LYS A 313 -20.43 11.93 23.72
CA LYS A 313 -21.78 11.98 23.14
C LYS A 313 -22.87 12.36 24.12
N VAL A 314 -22.71 12.04 25.41
CA VAL A 314 -23.70 12.38 26.45
C VAL A 314 -24.05 13.88 26.46
N PRO A 315 -23.10 14.83 26.55
CA PRO A 315 -23.43 16.26 26.56
C PRO A 315 -24.04 16.74 25.24
N LEU A 316 -23.57 16.21 24.10
CA LEU A 316 -24.13 16.53 22.78
C LEU A 316 -25.58 16.06 22.66
N SER A 317 -25.87 14.81 23.06
CA SER A 317 -27.21 14.24 23.05
C SER A 317 -28.17 14.97 24.00
N LEU A 318 -27.68 15.44 25.16
CA LEU A 318 -28.46 16.28 26.08
C LEU A 318 -28.83 17.61 25.42
N LEU A 319 -27.89 18.26 24.75
CA LEU A 319 -28.11 19.52 24.05
C LEU A 319 -29.08 19.35 22.87
N GLU A 320 -28.92 18.32 22.05
CA GLU A 320 -29.83 18.00 20.95
C GLU A 320 -31.26 17.75 21.45
N ALA A 321 -31.41 16.94 22.50
CA ALA A 321 -32.71 16.68 23.11
C ALA A 321 -33.32 17.96 23.70
N LEU A 322 -32.50 18.87 24.26
CA LEU A 322 -32.97 20.14 24.81
C LEU A 322 -33.49 21.07 23.72
N ILE A 323 -32.74 21.20 22.62
CA ILE A 323 -33.13 22.00 21.46
C ILE A 323 -34.45 21.45 20.89
N TRP A 324 -34.52 20.14 20.65
CA TRP A 324 -35.73 19.53 20.11
C TRP A 324 -36.94 19.69 21.03
N THR A 325 -36.78 19.46 22.33
CA THR A 325 -37.87 19.60 23.31
C THR A 325 -38.32 21.06 23.37
N SER A 326 -37.40 22.02 23.39
CA SER A 326 -37.74 23.45 23.41
C SER A 326 -38.52 23.90 22.18
N LEU A 327 -38.15 23.39 21.00
CA LEU A 327 -38.82 23.70 19.73
C LEU A 327 -40.21 23.06 19.63
N THR A 328 -40.37 21.83 20.11
CA THR A 328 -41.58 21.04 19.84
C THR A 328 -42.60 21.06 20.98
N TYR A 329 -42.16 21.11 22.24
CA TYR A 329 -43.03 20.93 23.40
C TYR A 329 -44.18 21.94 23.45
N TYR A 330 -43.86 23.22 23.29
CA TYR A 330 -44.86 24.29 23.32
C TYR A 330 -45.66 24.37 22.02
N VAL A 331 -45.07 23.99 20.88
CA VAL A 331 -45.76 23.95 19.58
C VAL A 331 -46.84 22.87 19.56
N ILE A 332 -46.59 21.72 20.19
CA ILE A 332 -47.58 20.63 20.34
C ILE A 332 -48.71 21.04 21.30
N GLY A 333 -48.51 22.07 22.14
CA GLY A 333 -49.51 22.57 23.08
C GLY A 333 -49.52 21.83 24.43
N TYR A 334 -48.40 21.21 24.82
CA TYR A 334 -48.24 20.53 26.11
C TYR A 334 -48.30 21.47 27.32
N SER A 335 -48.37 20.91 28.53
CA SER A 335 -48.60 21.69 29.75
C SER A 335 -47.44 22.66 30.02
N PRO A 336 -47.68 23.96 30.29
CA PRO A 336 -46.61 24.95 30.51
C PRO A 336 -45.88 24.81 31.86
N GLU A 337 -46.10 23.71 32.60
CA GLU A 337 -45.44 23.43 33.87
C GLU A 337 -43.95 23.12 33.67
N PRO A 338 -43.01 23.88 34.27
CA PRO A 338 -41.57 23.66 34.08
C PRO A 338 -41.12 22.24 34.45
N GLY A 339 -41.70 21.65 35.50
CA GLY A 339 -41.37 20.30 35.93
C GLY A 339 -41.67 19.22 34.88
N ARG A 340 -42.73 19.39 34.08
CA ARG A 340 -43.10 18.44 33.01
C ARG A 340 -42.24 18.62 31.78
N PHE A 341 -41.85 19.85 31.47
CA PHE A 341 -40.87 20.15 30.44
C PHE A 341 -39.53 19.45 30.71
N PHE A 342 -38.99 19.55 31.93
CA PHE A 342 -37.72 18.88 32.28
C PHE A 342 -37.83 17.36 32.25
N ARG A 343 -38.96 16.78 32.68
CA ARG A 343 -39.22 15.34 32.56
C ARG A 343 -39.29 14.90 31.10
N GLN A 344 -39.98 15.66 30.26
CA GLN A 344 -40.05 15.41 28.81
C GLN A 344 -38.66 15.41 28.19
N TRP A 345 -37.84 16.41 28.52
CA TRP A 345 -36.49 16.54 28.00
C TRP A 345 -35.61 15.34 28.38
N ILE A 346 -35.63 14.92 29.66
CA ILE A 346 -34.86 13.76 30.12
C ILE A 346 -35.34 12.47 29.46
N LEU A 347 -36.66 12.28 29.32
CA LEU A 347 -37.23 11.11 28.64
C LEU A 347 -36.81 11.07 27.17
N LEU A 348 -36.85 12.22 26.48
CA LEU A 348 -36.44 12.29 25.09
C LEU A 348 -34.93 12.05 24.92
N PHE A 349 -34.11 12.60 25.81
CA PHE A 349 -32.68 12.30 25.87
C PHE A 349 -32.42 10.79 26.02
N ALA A 350 -33.13 10.12 26.94
CA ALA A 350 -32.98 8.69 27.17
C ALA A 350 -33.35 7.87 25.93
N VAL A 351 -34.48 8.19 25.27
CA VAL A 351 -34.91 7.54 24.02
C VAL A 351 -33.87 7.74 22.92
N HIS A 352 -33.38 8.97 22.75
CA HIS A 352 -32.37 9.31 21.77
C HIS A 352 -31.05 8.54 22.00
N PHE A 353 -30.57 8.51 23.25
CA PHE A 353 -29.33 7.84 23.62
C PHE A 353 -29.42 6.31 23.44
N VAL A 354 -30.57 5.72 23.76
CA VAL A 354 -30.85 4.30 23.52
C VAL A 354 -30.89 3.99 22.02
N ALA A 355 -31.49 4.86 21.21
CA ALA A 355 -31.52 4.71 19.75
C ALA A 355 -30.10 4.71 19.16
N ILE A 356 -29.26 5.68 19.54
CA ILE A 356 -27.86 5.75 19.09
C ILE A 356 -27.09 4.49 19.50
N SER A 357 -27.24 4.05 20.76
CA SER A 357 -26.54 2.88 21.30
C SER A 357 -26.92 1.60 20.55
N LYS A 358 -28.19 1.45 20.18
CA LYS A 358 -28.70 0.31 19.40
C LYS A 358 -28.06 0.25 18.00
N PHE A 359 -27.98 1.36 17.27
CA PHE A 359 -27.36 1.34 15.94
C PHE A 359 -25.86 1.10 16.00
N ARG A 360 -25.19 1.59 17.05
CA ARG A 360 -23.77 1.28 17.27
C ARG A 360 -23.54 -0.20 17.55
N PHE A 361 -24.43 -0.84 18.31
CA PHE A 361 -24.38 -2.28 18.53
C PHE A 361 -24.52 -3.06 17.22
N VAL A 362 -25.49 -2.73 16.38
CA VAL A 362 -25.65 -3.36 15.05
C VAL A 362 -24.39 -3.19 14.20
N ALA A 363 -23.83 -1.97 14.18
CA ALA A 363 -22.60 -1.68 13.47
C ALA A 363 -21.39 -2.46 14.00
N SER A 364 -21.34 -2.80 15.30
CA SER A 364 -20.27 -3.62 15.86
C SER A 364 -20.38 -5.11 15.52
N VAL A 365 -21.60 -5.61 15.26
CA VAL A 365 -21.83 -7.03 14.94
C VAL A 365 -21.67 -7.29 13.43
N CYS A 366 -21.98 -6.31 12.59
CA CYS A 366 -21.91 -6.44 11.15
C CYS A 366 -20.50 -6.15 10.60
N ARG A 367 -19.95 -7.06 9.79
CA ARG A 367 -18.61 -6.91 9.19
C ARG A 367 -18.51 -5.88 8.06
N THR A 368 -19.65 -5.49 7.48
CA THR A 368 -19.70 -4.54 6.36
C THR A 368 -20.73 -3.45 6.61
N MET A 369 -20.45 -2.26 6.06
CA MET A 369 -21.37 -1.12 6.13
C MET A 369 -22.74 -1.44 5.50
N VAL A 370 -22.73 -2.17 4.37
CA VAL A 370 -23.95 -2.59 3.67
C VAL A 370 -24.81 -3.50 4.54
N ALA A 371 -24.20 -4.48 5.22
CA ALA A 371 -24.92 -5.37 6.12
C ALA A 371 -25.49 -4.61 7.33
N SER A 372 -24.71 -3.69 7.92
CA SER A 372 -25.15 -2.86 9.06
C SER A 372 -26.38 -2.02 8.72
N ILE A 373 -26.38 -1.35 7.56
CA ILE A 373 -27.51 -0.54 7.11
C ILE A 373 -28.76 -1.40 6.91
N ALA A 374 -28.64 -2.55 6.22
CA ALA A 374 -29.77 -3.44 5.97
C ALA A 374 -30.40 -3.96 7.28
N VAL A 375 -29.58 -4.41 8.23
CA VAL A 375 -30.05 -4.87 9.55
C VAL A 375 -30.66 -3.70 10.35
N GLY A 376 -30.04 -2.53 10.30
CA GLY A 376 -30.54 -1.31 10.94
C GLY A 376 -31.93 -0.91 10.46
N SER A 377 -32.17 -0.92 9.15
CA SER A 377 -33.48 -0.63 8.56
C SER A 377 -34.56 -1.63 8.98
N LEU A 378 -34.24 -2.93 9.05
CA LEU A 378 -35.16 -3.96 9.53
C LEU A 378 -35.50 -3.78 11.02
N LEU A 379 -34.54 -3.38 11.84
CA LEU A 379 -34.77 -3.10 13.27
C LEU A 379 -35.61 -1.85 13.50
N ILE A 380 -35.52 -0.82 12.64
CA ILE A 380 -36.40 0.35 12.70
C ILE A 380 -37.84 -0.07 12.39
N LEU A 381 -38.04 -0.81 11.29
CA LEU A 381 -39.36 -1.29 10.89
C LEU A 381 -40.01 -2.13 12.00
N SER A 382 -39.22 -3.04 12.59
CA SER A 382 -39.67 -3.87 13.70
C SER A 382 -40.02 -3.02 14.93
N ALA A 383 -39.19 -2.03 15.28
CA ALA A 383 -39.44 -1.16 16.41
C ALA A 383 -40.76 -0.37 16.26
N PHE A 384 -41.03 0.22 15.10
CA PHE A 384 -42.29 0.96 14.88
C PHE A 384 -43.53 0.05 14.85
N SER A 385 -43.38 -1.16 14.33
CA SER A 385 -44.48 -2.13 14.27
C SER A 385 -44.90 -2.60 15.66
N PHE A 386 -43.94 -2.77 16.56
CA PHE A 386 -44.19 -3.33 17.90
C PHE A 386 -44.21 -2.27 19.02
N SER A 387 -43.85 -1.00 18.78
CA SER A 387 -43.79 0.00 19.86
C SER A 387 -45.15 0.48 20.39
N GLY A 388 -46.24 0.18 19.68
CA GLY A 388 -47.55 0.75 19.96
C GLY A 388 -47.94 1.90 19.03
N PHE A 389 -46.98 2.41 18.24
CA PHE A 389 -47.19 3.53 17.31
C PHE A 389 -48.01 3.15 16.08
N VAL A 390 -47.61 2.07 15.37
CA VAL A 390 -48.33 1.60 14.16
C VAL A 390 -49.46 0.63 14.52
N ILE A 391 -49.18 -0.30 15.44
CA ILE A 391 -50.12 -1.32 15.89
C ILE A 391 -50.38 -1.09 17.38
N PRO A 392 -51.60 -0.69 17.80
CA PRO A 392 -51.93 -0.56 19.20
C PRO A 392 -51.76 -1.90 19.93
N LYS A 393 -51.20 -1.88 21.14
CA LYS A 393 -50.98 -3.11 21.94
C LYS A 393 -52.25 -3.94 22.11
N ALA A 394 -53.42 -3.31 22.26
CA ALA A 394 -54.70 -4.01 22.39
C ALA A 394 -55.07 -4.85 21.15
N SER A 395 -54.56 -4.48 19.97
CA SER A 395 -54.79 -5.20 18.71
C SER A 395 -53.75 -6.30 18.44
N MET A 396 -52.70 -6.41 19.28
CA MET A 396 -51.68 -7.45 19.11
C MET A 396 -52.19 -8.81 19.60
N PRO A 397 -52.01 -9.88 18.82
CA PRO A 397 -52.26 -11.25 19.28
C PRO A 397 -51.47 -11.56 20.56
N THR A 398 -52.04 -12.37 21.45
CA THR A 398 -51.45 -12.67 22.78
C THR A 398 -50.03 -13.24 22.69
N TRP A 399 -49.71 -13.95 21.61
CA TRP A 399 -48.39 -14.52 21.34
C TRP A 399 -47.34 -13.51 20.86
N LEU A 400 -47.73 -12.31 20.40
CA LEU A 400 -46.85 -11.20 20.01
C LEU A 400 -46.68 -10.14 21.10
N ASN A 401 -47.42 -10.22 22.20
CA ASN A 401 -47.41 -9.22 23.26
C ASN A 401 -46.04 -8.98 23.91
N TRP A 402 -45.13 -9.96 23.86
CA TRP A 402 -43.76 -9.79 24.35
C TRP A 402 -42.95 -8.82 23.49
N GLY A 403 -43.24 -8.75 22.18
CA GLY A 403 -42.54 -7.87 21.24
C GLY A 403 -42.66 -6.40 21.65
N PHE A 404 -43.82 -6.00 22.18
CA PHE A 404 -44.05 -4.66 22.72
C PHE A 404 -43.04 -4.26 23.80
N TRP A 405 -42.64 -5.19 24.66
CA TRP A 405 -41.71 -4.95 25.77
C TRP A 405 -40.24 -5.12 25.40
N VAL A 406 -39.95 -5.68 24.22
CA VAL A 406 -38.57 -5.83 23.73
C VAL A 406 -38.03 -4.52 23.17
N PHE A 407 -38.90 -3.61 22.71
CA PHE A 407 -38.47 -2.34 22.13
C PHE A 407 -38.48 -1.22 23.18
N PRO A 408 -37.33 -0.57 23.47
CA PRO A 408 -37.25 0.55 24.41
C PRO A 408 -38.12 1.75 24.03
N LEU A 409 -38.48 1.88 22.75
CA LEU A 409 -39.32 2.96 22.24
C LEU A 409 -40.71 2.96 22.89
N SER A 410 -41.29 1.79 23.15
CA SER A 410 -42.61 1.64 23.79
C SER A 410 -42.63 2.26 25.19
N TYR A 411 -41.54 2.08 25.96
CA TYR A 411 -41.39 2.69 27.28
C TYR A 411 -41.23 4.20 27.20
N GLY A 412 -40.53 4.69 26.17
CA GLY A 412 -40.43 6.12 25.86
C GLY A 412 -41.80 6.73 25.59
N GLU A 413 -42.56 6.14 24.66
CA GLU A 413 -43.91 6.59 24.32
C GLU A 413 -44.84 6.61 25.54
N ILE A 414 -44.89 5.53 26.32
CA ILE A 414 -45.65 5.48 27.59
C ILE A 414 -45.20 6.59 28.54
N GLY A 415 -43.88 6.78 28.71
CA GLY A 415 -43.33 7.79 29.60
C GLY A 415 -43.76 9.21 29.21
N LEU A 416 -43.70 9.54 27.91
CA LEU A 416 -44.13 10.84 27.39
C LEU A 416 -45.65 11.03 27.58
N LEU A 417 -46.46 10.02 27.31
CA LEU A 417 -47.92 10.07 27.49
C LEU A 417 -48.29 10.25 28.98
N VAL A 418 -47.68 9.47 29.87
CA VAL A 418 -47.91 9.56 31.33
C VAL A 418 -47.47 10.92 31.86
N ASN A 419 -46.33 11.44 31.39
CA ASN A 419 -45.85 12.76 31.77
C ASN A 419 -46.84 13.87 31.42
N GLU A 420 -47.64 13.70 30.36
CA GLU A 420 -48.46 14.79 29.84
C GLU A 420 -49.96 14.66 30.13
N PHE A 421 -50.53 13.48 29.94
CA PHE A 421 -51.97 13.25 30.16
C PHE A 421 -52.35 13.14 31.64
N LEU A 422 -51.38 13.04 32.55
CA LEU A 422 -51.59 13.22 33.99
C LEU A 422 -51.51 14.70 34.43
N ALA A 423 -51.52 15.66 33.49
CA ALA A 423 -51.59 17.08 33.84
C ALA A 423 -53.00 17.50 34.29
N THR A 424 -53.06 18.37 35.30
CA THR A 424 -54.32 18.83 35.91
C THR A 424 -55.27 19.47 34.89
N ARG A 425 -54.73 20.07 33.82
CA ARG A 425 -55.49 20.65 32.71
C ARG A 425 -56.34 19.64 31.94
N TRP A 426 -55.89 18.38 31.85
CA TRP A 426 -56.63 17.31 31.16
C TRP A 426 -57.62 16.61 32.09
N GLN A 427 -57.40 16.70 33.41
CA GLN A 427 -58.30 16.13 34.42
C GLN A 427 -59.52 17.02 34.73
N LYS A 428 -59.44 18.34 34.48
CA LYS A 428 -60.50 19.31 34.83
C LYS A 428 -61.68 19.39 33.84
N GLY A 429 -61.72 18.55 32.79
CA GLY A 429 -62.80 18.54 31.79
C GLY A 429 -64.03 17.70 32.14
N GLY A 430 -64.04 16.98 33.27
CA GLY A 430 -65.06 15.99 33.62
C GLY A 430 -66.26 16.46 34.44
N GLY A 431 -66.66 17.74 34.39
CA GLY A 431 -67.81 18.19 35.20
C GLY A 431 -68.39 19.55 34.86
N THR A 432 -69.34 19.61 33.92
CA THR A 432 -70.64 20.31 34.03
C THR A 432 -71.49 20.05 32.77
N GLU A 433 -72.77 19.71 32.96
CA GLU A 433 -73.71 19.21 31.95
C GLU A 433 -74.07 20.21 30.82
N GLN A 434 -74.22 19.69 29.59
CA GLN A 434 -75.27 20.16 28.68
C GLN A 434 -75.85 18.98 27.87
N LYS A 435 -77.11 18.65 28.15
CA LYS A 435 -77.91 17.66 27.41
C LYS A 435 -78.30 18.24 26.04
N SER A 436 -77.84 17.62 24.95
CA SER A 436 -78.60 17.48 23.70
C SER A 436 -77.92 16.42 22.80
N GLY A 437 -78.68 15.37 22.44
CA GLY A 437 -78.40 14.55 21.26
C GLY A 437 -77.39 13.40 21.39
N ALA A 438 -77.86 12.25 21.90
CA ALA A 438 -77.43 10.89 21.57
C ALA A 438 -75.92 10.55 21.60
N VAL A 439 -75.39 10.24 22.79
CA VAL A 439 -74.35 9.21 22.97
C VAL A 439 -74.66 8.47 24.29
N GLU A 440 -74.80 7.15 24.21
CA GLU A 440 -75.03 6.28 25.36
C GLU A 440 -73.93 6.43 26.43
N ARG A 441 -74.34 6.56 27.70
CA ARG A 441 -73.47 6.58 28.86
C ARG A 441 -72.85 5.20 29.08
N LEU A 442 -71.53 5.15 29.20
CA LEU A 442 -70.86 4.11 29.98
C LEU A 442 -70.87 4.54 31.46
N GLU A 443 -71.56 3.79 32.29
CA GLU A 443 -71.53 3.92 33.75
C GLU A 443 -70.11 3.61 34.28
N VAL A 444 -69.59 4.47 35.15
CA VAL A 444 -68.33 4.25 35.87
C VAL A 444 -68.68 3.55 37.19
N PRO A 445 -68.15 2.35 37.49
CA PRO A 445 -68.38 1.70 38.79
C PRO A 445 -67.58 2.42 39.89
N GLU A 446 -68.16 2.49 41.09
CA GLU A 446 -67.49 2.99 42.30
C GLU A 446 -66.22 2.18 42.61
N ILE A 447 -65.17 2.89 43.04
CA ILE A 447 -63.86 2.34 43.41
C ILE A 447 -63.97 1.70 44.80
N PRO A 448 -63.74 0.38 44.97
CA PRO A 448 -63.49 -0.20 46.28
C PRO A 448 -62.09 0.21 46.74
N ASN A 449 -61.99 0.66 47.99
CA ASN A 449 -60.72 1.03 48.63
C ASN A 449 -59.61 -0.03 48.40
N GLY A 450 -58.55 0.36 47.68
CA GLY A 450 -57.32 -0.42 47.53
C GLY A 450 -57.12 -1.06 46.14
N GLY A 451 -56.70 -0.28 45.15
CA GLY A 451 -56.31 -0.78 43.81
C GLY A 451 -55.46 0.24 43.05
N LYS A 452 -54.42 -0.22 42.34
CA LYS A 452 -53.29 0.58 41.82
C LYS A 452 -53.65 1.46 40.60
N PRO A 453 -52.89 2.55 40.31
CA PRO A 453 -53.18 3.55 39.27
C PRO A 453 -53.03 3.10 37.80
N PHE A 454 -52.94 1.79 37.53
CA PHE A 454 -52.45 1.25 36.25
C PHE A 454 -53.56 0.98 35.22
N GLU A 455 -54.84 0.93 35.61
CA GLU A 455 -55.95 0.64 34.69
C GLU A 455 -56.59 1.88 34.04
N MET A 456 -56.31 3.09 34.55
CA MET A 456 -57.02 4.31 34.10
C MET A 456 -56.57 4.84 32.73
N LEU A 457 -55.41 4.40 32.21
CA LEU A 457 -54.86 4.90 30.94
C LEU A 457 -55.30 4.12 29.70
N TYR A 458 -56.08 3.05 29.84
CA TYR A 458 -56.40 2.15 28.71
C TYR A 458 -57.70 2.48 27.95
N ASN A 459 -58.56 3.37 28.47
CA ASN A 459 -59.85 3.70 27.85
C ASN A 459 -59.94 5.11 27.23
N LEU A 460 -58.84 5.88 27.18
CA LEU A 460 -58.83 7.23 26.59
C LEU A 460 -58.38 7.26 25.11
N GLY A 461 -58.30 6.09 24.47
CA GLY A 461 -57.90 5.92 23.07
C GLY A 461 -58.95 5.24 22.20
N ASN A 462 -60.24 5.48 22.44
CA ASN A 462 -61.34 5.14 21.53
C ASN A 462 -62.08 6.41 21.12
#